data_AF-A0A0D0Q467-F1
#
_entry.id   AF-A0A0D0Q467-F1
#
_cell.length_a   1.000
_cell.length_b   1.000
_cell.length_c   1.000
_cell.angle_alpha   90.00
_cell.angle_beta   90.00
_cell.angle_gamma   90.00
#
_symmetry.space_group_name_H-M   'P 1'
#
loop_
_entity.id
_entity.type
_entity.pdbx_description
1 polymer ?
#
loop_
_entity_poly.entity_id
_entity_poly.type
_entity_poly.pdbx_seq_one_letter_code
_entity_poly.pdbx_strand_id
1 'polypeptide(L)'
;MAGQSGEAEQGTPGTGEILPHPGPDGFIWIPDWIGNGGAVGAGLNMSGPPVTVTVGCQGGSSGAGEVHVSFGGGTTPVEFTVACPADTIGRGSAVVPVDRISSLSVGVETSAPDVHWGLTITQPDA
;
A
#
# COMPACT_ATOMS: atom_id res chain seq x y z
N MET A 1 12.85 26.57 16.52
CA MET A 1 12.18 26.61 15.20
C MET A 1 13.05 25.84 14.23
N ALA A 2 12.78 24.54 14.07
CA ALA A 2 13.45 23.68 13.09
C ALA A 2 12.36 23.15 12.16
N GLY A 3 12.60 23.31 10.85
CA GLY A 3 11.61 23.17 9.79
C GLY A 3 11.05 21.76 9.66
N GLN A 4 9.72 21.70 9.54
CA GLN A 4 8.94 20.56 9.11
C GLN A 4 9.50 20.04 7.78
N SER A 5 10.05 18.83 7.82
CA SER A 5 10.43 18.10 6.62
C SER A 5 9.17 17.36 6.15
N GLY A 6 8.40 17.98 5.25
CA GLY A 6 7.35 17.34 4.46
C GLY A 6 6.52 16.27 5.18
N GLU A 7 5.73 16.67 6.18
CA GLU A 7 4.64 15.85 6.66
C GLU A 7 3.60 15.77 5.53
N ALA A 8 3.74 14.80 4.63
CA ALA A 8 2.63 14.38 3.77
C ALA A 8 1.42 14.22 4.70
N GLU A 9 0.36 15.01 4.48
CA GLU A 9 -0.84 15.00 5.32
C GLU A 9 -1.26 13.54 5.49
N GLN A 10 -1.06 13.00 6.70
CA GLN A 10 -1.39 11.61 6.96
C GLN A 10 -2.90 11.47 6.81
N GLY A 11 -3.30 10.55 5.96
CA GLY A 11 -4.68 10.19 5.72
C GLY A 11 -5.36 9.64 6.97
N THR A 12 -6.60 9.19 6.80
CA THR A 12 -7.40 8.64 7.90
C THR A 12 -7.97 7.27 7.55
N PRO A 13 -8.18 6.38 8.53
CA PRO A 13 -8.85 5.11 8.27
C PRO A 13 -10.27 5.38 7.77
N GLY A 14 -10.63 4.72 6.67
CA GLY A 14 -12.01 4.72 6.20
C GLY A 14 -12.83 3.63 6.90
N THR A 15 -14.10 3.51 6.51
CA THR A 15 -15.05 2.55 7.09
C THR A 15 -15.44 1.43 6.12
N GLY A 16 -14.90 1.45 4.91
CA GLY A 16 -15.18 0.46 3.87
C GLY A 16 -14.22 -0.73 3.87
N GLU A 17 -14.30 -1.51 2.80
CA GLU A 17 -13.35 -2.57 2.45
C GLU A 17 -13.04 -2.46 0.96
N ILE A 18 -11.84 -1.95 0.62
CA ILE A 18 -11.36 -1.82 -0.75
C ILE A 18 -10.80 -3.14 -1.25
N LEU A 19 -10.09 -3.86 -0.38
CA LEU A 19 -9.57 -5.20 -0.63
C LEU A 19 -10.06 -6.17 0.44
N PRO A 20 -10.53 -7.37 0.03
CA PRO A 20 -10.94 -8.40 0.97
C PRO A 20 -9.77 -8.87 1.82
N HIS A 21 -10.06 -9.37 3.02
CA HIS A 21 -9.02 -9.93 3.90
C HIS A 21 -8.24 -11.05 3.16
N PRO A 22 -6.90 -11.01 3.15
CA PRO A 22 -6.06 -11.94 2.39
C PRO A 22 -5.97 -13.36 2.99
N GLY A 23 -6.85 -13.72 3.93
CA GLY A 23 -6.76 -14.99 4.66
C GLY A 23 -5.52 -15.10 5.59
N PRO A 24 -5.10 -16.33 5.96
CA PRO A 24 -4.04 -16.58 6.93
C PRO A 24 -2.63 -16.24 6.43
N ASP A 25 -2.41 -16.19 5.12
CA ASP A 25 -1.12 -15.82 4.51
C ASP A 25 -0.88 -14.29 4.48
N GLY A 26 -1.84 -13.52 5.01
CA GLY A 26 -1.76 -12.06 5.11
C GLY A 26 -0.86 -11.58 6.24
N PHE A 27 0.23 -10.88 5.89
CA PHE A 27 1.12 -10.23 6.85
C PHE A 27 0.63 -8.85 7.25
N ILE A 28 0.18 -8.07 6.27
CA ILE A 28 -0.38 -6.74 6.48
C ILE A 28 -1.69 -6.67 5.70
N TRP A 29 -2.72 -6.19 6.37
CA TRP A 29 -4.01 -5.89 5.77
C TRP A 29 -4.51 -4.54 6.25
N ILE A 30 -4.73 -3.63 5.31
CA ILE A 30 -5.42 -2.36 5.49
C ILE A 30 -6.71 -2.45 4.67
N PRO A 31 -7.89 -2.50 5.31
CA PRO A 31 -9.15 -2.66 4.60
C PRO A 31 -9.51 -1.42 3.77
N ASP A 32 -9.39 -0.23 4.36
CA ASP A 32 -9.74 1.06 3.74
C ASP A 32 -9.00 2.21 4.44
N TRP A 33 -8.37 3.07 3.66
CA TRP A 33 -7.64 4.25 4.09
C TRP A 33 -7.86 5.38 3.08
N ILE A 34 -7.97 6.60 3.57
CA ILE A 34 -8.33 7.78 2.77
C ILE A 34 -7.15 8.76 2.77
N GLY A 35 -6.66 9.10 1.58
CA GLY A 35 -5.49 9.98 1.39
C GLY A 35 -4.15 9.27 1.58
N ASN A 36 -3.06 10.01 1.79
CA ASN A 36 -1.71 9.44 1.90
C ASN A 36 -1.60 8.53 3.14
N GLY A 37 -0.69 7.55 3.09
CA GLY A 37 -0.42 6.72 4.25
C GLY A 37 0.63 5.67 3.98
N GLY A 38 0.54 4.56 4.72
CA GLY A 38 1.49 3.48 4.62
C GLY A 38 1.38 2.50 5.76
N ALA A 39 2.19 1.46 5.69
CA ALA A 39 2.30 0.47 6.74
C ALA A 39 3.77 0.11 6.96
N VAL A 40 4.09 -0.18 8.20
CA VAL A 40 5.33 -0.84 8.57
C VAL A 40 4.96 -2.13 9.28
N GLY A 41 5.70 -3.20 9.02
CA GLY A 41 5.50 -4.43 9.75
C GLY A 41 6.80 -5.15 9.99
N ALA A 42 6.68 -6.28 10.67
CA ALA A 42 7.77 -7.20 10.94
C ALA A 42 7.26 -8.64 10.72
N GLY A 43 8.20 -9.58 10.56
CA GLY A 43 7.86 -11.01 10.53
C GLY A 43 7.80 -11.65 9.14
N LEU A 44 8.14 -10.94 8.06
CA LEU A 44 8.41 -11.59 6.77
C LEU A 44 9.48 -12.68 6.94
N ASN A 45 9.31 -13.79 6.21
CA ASN A 45 10.33 -14.82 6.15
C ASN A 45 11.39 -14.39 5.13
N MET A 46 12.49 -13.83 5.62
CA MET A 46 13.59 -13.36 4.76
C MET A 46 14.32 -14.48 4.01
N SER A 47 14.06 -15.75 4.34
CA SER A 47 14.53 -16.93 3.61
C SER A 47 13.41 -17.63 2.83
N GLY A 48 12.23 -17.04 2.78
CA GLY A 48 11.01 -17.61 2.20
C GLY A 48 10.76 -17.21 0.75
N PRO A 49 9.57 -17.54 0.22
CA PRO A 49 9.17 -17.17 -1.13
C PRO A 49 8.97 -15.65 -1.27
N PRO A 50 8.92 -15.12 -2.51
CA PRO A 50 8.67 -13.71 -2.75
C PRO A 50 7.35 -13.24 -2.16
N VAL A 51 7.33 -11.97 -1.77
CA VAL A 51 6.17 -11.29 -1.18
C VAL A 51 5.33 -10.69 -2.30
N THR A 52 4.01 -10.83 -2.20
CA THR A 52 3.07 -10.16 -3.10
C THR A 52 2.42 -8.99 -2.38
N VAL A 53 2.67 -7.79 -2.88
CA VAL A 53 2.01 -6.56 -2.43
C VAL A 53 0.87 -6.28 -3.40
N THR A 54 -0.35 -6.23 -2.90
CA THR A 54 -1.54 -5.88 -3.69
C THR A 54 -2.20 -4.65 -3.09
N VAL A 55 -2.43 -3.65 -3.93
CA VAL A 55 -3.14 -2.42 -3.59
C VAL A 55 -4.39 -2.34 -4.43
N GLY A 56 -5.50 -2.03 -3.78
CA GLY A 56 -6.73 -1.62 -4.42
C GLY A 56 -6.97 -0.15 -4.13
N CYS A 57 -7.58 0.58 -5.04
CA CYS A 57 -7.97 1.95 -4.79
C CYS A 57 -9.21 2.37 -5.57
N GLN A 58 -9.93 3.35 -5.04
CA GLN A 58 -11.08 3.98 -5.65
C GLN A 58 -10.92 5.50 -5.60
N GLY A 59 -11.26 6.15 -6.71
CA GLY A 59 -11.40 7.60 -6.75
C GLY A 59 -12.49 8.05 -5.78
N GLY A 60 -12.29 9.22 -5.16
CA GLY A 60 -13.25 9.79 -4.23
C GLY A 60 -14.24 10.74 -4.91
N SER A 61 -14.75 11.70 -4.14
CA SER A 61 -15.70 12.71 -4.63
C SER A 61 -15.11 13.61 -5.72
N SER A 62 -13.78 13.74 -5.78
CA SER A 62 -13.06 14.50 -6.80
C SER A 62 -13.04 13.80 -8.17
N GLY A 63 -13.45 12.53 -8.24
CA GLY A 63 -13.45 11.71 -9.44
C GLY A 63 -12.30 10.71 -9.45
N ALA A 64 -11.81 10.36 -10.66
CA ALA A 64 -10.70 9.42 -10.80
C ALA A 64 -9.41 9.98 -10.18
N GLY A 65 -8.62 9.11 -9.58
CA GLY A 65 -7.34 9.43 -8.98
C GLY A 65 -6.29 8.38 -9.30
N GLU A 66 -5.14 8.49 -8.65
CA GLU A 66 -4.05 7.52 -8.75
C GLU A 66 -3.42 7.34 -7.37
N VAL A 67 -2.83 6.17 -7.17
CA VAL A 67 -2.07 5.83 -5.99
C VAL A 67 -0.69 5.37 -6.42
N HIS A 68 0.33 6.03 -5.90
CA HIS A 68 1.72 5.62 -6.02
C HIS A 68 2.11 4.79 -4.79
N VAL A 69 2.64 3.60 -5.01
CA VAL A 69 3.02 2.65 -3.96
C VAL A 69 4.51 2.45 -4.02
N SER A 70 5.17 2.58 -2.88
CA SER A 70 6.62 2.38 -2.72
C SER A 70 6.88 1.34 -1.62
N PHE A 71 7.66 0.30 -1.91
CA PHE A 71 7.85 -0.85 -1.01
C PHE A 71 9.32 -1.23 -0.83
N GLY A 72 9.71 -1.61 0.40
CA GLY A 72 10.99 -2.28 0.70
C GLY A 72 12.04 -1.44 1.44
N GLY A 73 11.73 -0.17 1.74
CA GLY A 73 12.49 0.79 2.56
C GLY A 73 14.01 0.60 2.60
N GLY A 74 14.64 0.62 1.43
CA GLY A 74 16.09 0.50 1.24
C GLY A 74 16.57 1.40 0.09
N THR A 75 17.77 1.17 -0.44
CA THR A 75 18.36 1.98 -1.53
C THR A 75 17.66 1.85 -2.88
N THR A 76 16.80 0.85 -3.07
CA THR A 76 16.02 0.67 -4.30
C THR A 76 14.64 0.12 -3.97
N PRO A 77 13.70 0.99 -3.54
CA PRO A 77 12.32 0.57 -3.32
C PRO A 77 11.70 0.07 -4.63
N VAL A 78 10.74 -0.86 -4.50
CA VAL A 78 9.88 -1.25 -5.61
C VAL A 78 8.72 -0.28 -5.65
N GLU A 79 8.53 0.37 -6.80
CA GLU A 79 7.54 1.41 -6.97
C GLU A 79 6.59 1.06 -8.12
N PHE A 80 5.29 1.28 -7.92
CA PHE A 80 4.29 1.13 -8.97
C PHE A 80 3.10 2.06 -8.72
N THR A 81 2.42 2.43 -9.80
CA THR A 81 1.23 3.30 -9.75
C THR A 81 -0.01 2.50 -10.11
N VAL A 82 -1.10 2.75 -9.39
CA VAL A 82 -2.42 2.16 -9.62
C VAL A 82 -3.39 3.28 -9.98
N ALA A 83 -4.11 3.13 -11.09
CA ALA A 83 -5.20 4.04 -11.44
C ALA A 83 -6.43 3.71 -10.59
N CYS A 84 -7.04 4.74 -10.00
CA CYS A 84 -8.18 4.66 -9.08
C CYS A 84 -9.42 5.27 -9.76
N PRO A 85 -10.18 4.51 -10.56
CA PRO A 85 -11.41 5.01 -11.17
C PRO A 85 -12.44 5.43 -10.12
N ALA A 86 -13.31 6.38 -10.46
CA ALA A 86 -14.31 6.93 -9.53
C ALA A 86 -15.38 5.91 -9.11
N ASP A 87 -15.84 5.08 -10.06
CA ASP A 87 -16.98 4.18 -9.87
C ASP A 87 -16.58 2.70 -9.62
N THR A 88 -15.29 2.37 -9.66
CA THR A 88 -14.82 0.98 -9.54
C THR A 88 -13.49 0.90 -8.80
N ILE A 89 -13.19 -0.27 -8.23
CA ILE A 89 -11.88 -0.50 -7.60
C ILE A 89 -10.84 -0.82 -8.66
N GLY A 90 -9.88 0.08 -8.82
CA GLY A 90 -8.62 -0.20 -9.50
C GLY A 90 -7.74 -1.09 -8.64
N ARG A 91 -6.98 -2.00 -9.25
CA ARG A 91 -6.08 -2.92 -8.52
C ARG A 91 -4.74 -3.01 -9.21
N GLY A 92 -3.68 -2.99 -8.42
CA GLY A 92 -2.31 -3.24 -8.86
C GLY A 92 -1.60 -4.18 -7.89
N SER A 93 -0.72 -5.01 -8.41
CA SER A 93 0.05 -5.95 -7.62
C SER A 93 1.49 -6.01 -8.10
N ALA A 94 2.42 -6.09 -7.15
CA ALA A 94 3.84 -6.30 -7.41
C ALA A 94 4.35 -7.49 -6.61
N VAL A 95 5.17 -8.31 -7.26
CA VAL A 95 5.87 -9.43 -6.61
C VAL A 95 7.31 -8.99 -6.34
N VAL A 96 7.71 -9.06 -5.08
CA VAL A 96 9.01 -8.58 -4.60
C VAL A 96 9.77 -9.74 -3.97
N PRO A 97 10.95 -10.11 -4.50
CA PRO A 97 11.78 -11.13 -3.87
C PRO A 97 12.33 -10.63 -2.53
N VAL A 98 12.36 -11.51 -1.52
CA VAL A 98 12.76 -11.18 -0.14
C VAL A 98 14.19 -10.66 -0.04
N ASP A 99 15.12 -11.12 -0.89
CA ASP A 99 16.49 -10.58 -1.01
C ASP A 99 16.56 -9.08 -1.34
N ARG A 100 15.46 -8.49 -1.84
CA ARG A 100 15.37 -7.05 -2.16
C ARG A 100 14.75 -6.24 -1.02
N ILE A 101 14.26 -6.89 0.04
CA ILE A 101 13.54 -6.25 1.14
C ILE A 101 14.51 -6.03 2.30
N SER A 102 14.99 -4.78 2.45
CA SER A 102 15.79 -4.42 3.63
C SER A 102 14.92 -4.06 4.83
N SER A 103 13.72 -3.54 4.58
CA SER A 103 12.72 -3.28 5.61
C SER A 103 11.31 -3.45 5.04
N LEU A 104 10.40 -4.04 5.83
CA LEU A 104 8.99 -4.14 5.46
C LEU A 104 8.29 -2.82 5.76
N SER A 105 8.46 -1.88 4.83
CA SER A 105 7.76 -0.60 4.80
C SER A 105 7.09 -0.43 3.45
N VAL A 106 5.85 0.05 3.49
CA VAL A 106 5.10 0.49 2.32
C VAL A 106 4.66 1.92 2.51
N GLY A 107 5.01 2.78 1.55
CA GLY A 107 4.47 4.12 1.40
C GLY A 107 3.37 4.11 0.34
N VAL A 108 2.32 4.87 0.61
CA VAL A 108 1.20 5.05 -0.32
C VAL A 108 0.92 6.55 -0.43
N GLU A 109 1.10 7.07 -1.64
CA GLU A 109 0.87 8.47 -1.97
C GLU A 109 -0.31 8.56 -2.94
N THR A 110 -1.32 9.35 -2.58
CA THR A 110 -2.54 9.52 -3.36
C THR A 110 -2.49 10.82 -4.15
N SER A 111 -2.96 10.82 -5.42
CA SER A 111 -3.08 12.06 -6.21
C SER A 111 -4.13 13.03 -5.67
N ALA A 112 -5.08 12.58 -4.84
CA ALA A 112 -6.07 13.41 -4.18
C ALA A 112 -6.36 12.92 -2.76
N PRO A 113 -6.67 13.82 -1.80
CA PRO A 113 -6.80 13.48 -0.39
C PRO A 113 -8.04 12.65 -0.07
N ASP A 114 -9.03 12.61 -0.97
CA ASP A 114 -10.26 11.83 -0.84
C ASP A 114 -10.20 10.44 -1.53
N VAL A 115 -9.03 10.06 -2.07
CA VAL A 115 -8.85 8.72 -2.67
C VAL A 115 -8.84 7.66 -1.58
N HIS A 116 -9.64 6.62 -1.78
CA HIS A 116 -9.68 5.45 -0.92
C HIS A 116 -8.73 4.38 -1.44
N TRP A 117 -8.00 3.73 -0.54
CA TRP A 117 -7.17 2.57 -0.89
C TRP A 117 -7.16 1.52 0.20
N GLY A 118 -6.93 0.28 -0.21
CA GLY A 118 -6.69 -0.86 0.66
C GLY A 118 -5.42 -1.56 0.23
N LEU A 119 -4.77 -2.23 1.17
CA LEU A 119 -3.50 -2.89 0.96
C LEU A 119 -3.50 -4.27 1.59
N THR A 120 -2.98 -5.24 0.84
CA THR A 120 -2.71 -6.58 1.32
C THR A 120 -1.29 -6.95 0.97
N ILE A 121 -0.57 -7.51 1.94
CA ILE A 121 0.75 -8.09 1.74
C ILE A 121 0.66 -9.54 2.13
N THR A 122 0.95 -10.43 1.18
CA THR A 122 0.92 -11.88 1.37
C THR A 122 2.28 -12.46 1.05
N GLN A 123 2.65 -13.50 1.77
CA GLN A 123 3.81 -14.31 1.44
C GLN A 123 3.37 -15.77 1.62
N PRO A 124 3.38 -16.59 0.56
CA PRO A 124 2.90 -17.96 0.65
C PRO A 124 3.72 -18.76 1.66
N ASP A 125 3.08 -19.75 2.29
CA ASP A 125 3.80 -20.79 3.04
C ASP A 125 4.67 -21.58 2.06
N ALA A 126 5.92 -21.85 2.45
CA ALA A 126 6.97 -22.40 1.59
C ALA A 126 6.78 -23.88 1.25
#